data_AF-A0A7D5GI51-F1
#
_entry.id   AF-A0A7D5GI51-F1
#
_cell.length_a   1.000
_cell.length_b   1.000
_cell.length_c   1.000
_cell.angle_alpha   90.00
_cell.angle_beta   90.00
_cell.angle_gamma   90.00
#
_symmetry.space_group_name_H-M   'P 1'
#
loop_
_entity.id
_entity.type
_entity.pdbx_description
1 polymer ?
#
loop_
_entity_poly.entity_id
_entity_poly.type
_entity_poly.pdbx_seq_one_letter_code
_entity_poly.pdbx_strand_id
1 'polypeptide(L)'
;MPNAEEAVTALEELGLTEYEARCFAALTRLSKGTAKEVSQVADIPRSRVYDTIERLERRGLVSVQQTEPREYKAVPIETACRRIREDFDSRINAAENALGQLEKPDSADDEGMWAITQPEHVTERIVTFLEEAEESIHYLVAATEVVDPEIQTALGSAVDRGVNTYIEVSSEAGAEKFTAAVPNANTTIAADLETTNDVCSELPAQLLLVDKRAIVSAGMKESDLPDVVNEMAVWTYGRDHGFAVWIRELLDNRLPDQVRES
;
A
#
# COMPACT_ATOMS: atom_id res chain seq x y z
N MET A 1 29.86 12.25 -9.21
CA MET A 1 30.17 11.44 -8.00
C MET A 1 28.84 11.20 -7.33
N PRO A 2 28.47 9.98 -6.91
CA PRO A 2 27.22 9.79 -6.18
C PRO A 2 27.26 10.74 -4.98
N ASN A 3 26.29 11.65 -4.94
CA ASN A 3 26.49 12.94 -4.28
C ASN A 3 26.43 12.70 -2.77
N ALA A 4 27.40 13.17 -1.99
CA ALA A 4 27.35 13.01 -0.53
C ALA A 4 26.05 13.59 0.05
N GLU A 5 25.47 14.59 -0.63
CA GLU A 5 24.14 15.11 -0.36
C GLU A 5 23.02 14.10 -0.63
N GLU A 6 23.03 13.34 -1.72
CA GLU A 6 22.02 12.29 -1.98
C GLU A 6 22.01 11.26 -0.86
N ALA A 7 23.20 10.85 -0.38
CA ALA A 7 23.32 9.93 0.74
C ALA A 7 22.82 10.55 2.06
N VAL A 8 23.02 11.84 2.28
CA VAL A 8 22.50 12.56 3.46
C VAL A 8 20.99 12.63 3.39
N THR A 9 20.40 13.06 2.27
CA THR A 9 18.95 13.16 2.07
C THR A 9 18.28 11.80 2.27
N ALA A 10 18.82 10.73 1.68
CA ALA A 10 18.28 9.38 1.86
C ALA A 10 18.32 8.92 3.33
N LEU A 11 19.35 9.30 4.10
CA LEU A 11 19.42 8.98 5.53
C LEU A 11 18.44 9.83 6.36
N GLU A 12 18.16 11.08 5.96
CA GLU A 12 17.17 11.94 6.59
C GLU A 12 15.74 11.40 6.41
N GLU A 13 15.41 10.93 5.21
CA GLU A 13 14.14 10.23 4.93
C GLU A 13 13.98 8.96 5.79
N LEU A 14 15.10 8.35 6.16
CA LEU A 14 15.18 7.22 7.11
C LEU A 14 15.29 7.68 8.59
N GLY A 15 14.85 8.90 8.90
CA GLY A 15 14.69 9.37 10.27
C GLY A 15 15.99 9.65 11.02
N LEU A 16 17.10 9.89 10.32
CA LEU A 16 18.27 10.55 10.91
C LEU A 16 18.09 12.07 10.83
N THR A 17 18.62 12.79 11.81
CA THR A 17 18.73 14.25 11.69
C THR A 17 19.83 14.63 10.70
N GLU A 18 19.82 15.85 10.16
CA GLU A 18 20.86 16.35 9.25
C GLU A 18 22.29 16.12 9.77
N TYR A 19 22.53 16.42 11.04
CA TYR A 19 23.83 16.21 11.65
C TYR A 19 24.19 14.73 11.77
N GLU A 20 23.24 13.87 12.14
CA GLU A 20 23.45 12.42 12.20
C GLU A 20 23.76 11.83 10.82
N ALA A 21 23.00 12.21 9.80
CA ALA A 21 23.20 11.79 8.42
C ALA A 21 24.57 12.23 7.90
N ARG A 22 24.94 13.51 8.07
CA ARG A 22 26.26 14.05 7.69
C ARG A 22 27.40 13.35 8.43
N CYS A 23 27.28 13.14 9.73
CA CYS A 23 28.30 12.43 10.52
C CYS A 23 28.47 10.98 10.07
N PHE A 24 27.37 10.26 9.85
CA PHE A 24 27.40 8.87 9.40
C PHE A 24 27.99 8.74 7.99
N ALA A 25 27.59 9.62 7.06
CA ALA A 25 28.15 9.69 5.71
C ALA A 25 29.66 10.00 5.75
N ALA A 26 30.08 10.96 6.59
CA ALA A 26 31.50 11.28 6.78
C ALA A 26 32.31 10.09 7.31
N LEU A 27 31.80 9.39 8.32
CA LEU A 27 32.46 8.20 8.89
C LEU A 27 32.51 7.02 7.92
N THR A 28 31.48 6.86 7.08
CA THR A 28 31.47 5.85 6.01
C THR A 28 32.58 6.12 5.00
N ARG A 29 32.83 7.39 4.66
CA ARG A 29 33.93 7.80 3.77
C ARG A 29 35.30 7.67 4.42
N LEU A 30 35.42 8.03 5.70
CA LEU A 30 36.68 8.00 6.44
C LEU A 30 37.10 6.60 6.89
N SER A 31 36.18 5.62 6.91
CA SER A 31 36.31 4.31 7.56
C SER A 31 36.51 4.36 9.08
N LYS A 32 37.31 5.30 9.59
CA LYS A 32 37.43 5.69 10.99
C LYS A 32 37.97 7.12 11.08
N GLY A 33 37.66 7.84 12.16
CA GLY A 33 38.20 9.19 12.35
C GLY A 33 37.92 9.78 13.72
N THR A 34 38.71 10.77 14.09
CA THR A 34 38.55 11.57 15.30
C THR A 34 37.43 12.61 15.16
N ALA A 35 36.99 13.19 16.27
CA ALA A 35 36.00 14.28 16.25
C ALA A 35 36.40 15.46 15.34
N LYS A 36 37.71 15.71 15.21
CA LYS A 36 38.23 16.78 14.35
C LYS A 36 38.06 16.44 12.87
N GLU A 37 38.42 15.22 12.48
CA GLU A 37 38.33 14.76 11.09
C GLU A 37 36.87 14.63 10.65
N VAL A 38 36.02 14.07 11.51
CA VAL A 38 34.57 13.98 11.24
C VAL A 38 33.95 15.37 11.08
N SER A 39 34.28 16.32 11.96
CA SER A 39 33.80 17.71 11.85
C SER A 39 34.15 18.35 10.51
N GLN A 40 35.37 18.12 10.01
CA GLN A 40 35.83 18.66 8.73
C GLN A 40 35.15 18.01 7.52
N VAL A 41 34.94 16.69 7.54
CA VAL A 41 34.34 15.98 6.41
C VAL A 41 32.82 16.11 6.39
N ALA A 42 32.17 16.13 7.55
CA ALA A 42 30.72 16.31 7.68
C ALA A 42 30.28 17.78 7.52
N ASP A 43 31.23 18.72 7.56
CA ASP A 43 30.98 20.17 7.57
C ASP A 43 30.03 20.59 8.70
N ILE A 44 30.29 20.10 9.92
CA ILE A 44 29.52 20.45 11.12
C ILE A 44 30.44 20.90 12.26
N PRO A 45 29.97 21.74 13.20
CA PRO A 45 30.77 22.17 14.34
C PRO A 45 31.26 20.99 15.19
N ARG A 46 32.53 21.02 15.63
CA ARG A 46 33.13 19.95 16.43
C ARG A 46 32.36 19.65 17.74
N SER A 47 31.72 20.66 18.33
CA SER A 47 30.85 20.47 19.51
C SER A 47 29.66 19.57 19.19
N ARG A 48 29.06 19.71 18.00
CA ARG A 48 27.93 18.89 17.54
C ARG A 48 28.33 17.45 17.23
N VAL A 49 29.59 17.21 16.86
CA VAL A 49 30.07 15.85 16.56
C VAL A 49 29.92 14.95 17.78
N TYR A 50 30.29 15.38 18.98
CA TYR A 50 30.19 14.51 20.16
C TYR A 50 28.75 14.08 20.45
N ASP A 51 27.82 15.04 20.51
CA ASP A 51 26.39 14.77 20.76
C ASP A 51 25.77 13.88 19.66
N THR A 52 26.21 14.09 18.41
CA THR A 52 25.72 13.33 17.25
C THR A 52 26.26 11.91 17.26
N ILE A 53 27.54 11.72 17.56
CA ILE A 53 28.15 10.39 17.68
C ILE A 53 27.51 9.60 18.82
N GLU A 54 27.19 10.23 19.95
CA GLU A 54 26.50 9.56 21.06
C GLU A 54 25.10 9.08 20.65
N ARG A 55 24.35 9.87 19.86
CA ARG A 55 23.04 9.44 19.32
C ARG A 55 23.19 8.30 18.33
N LEU A 56 24.16 8.40 17.42
CA LEU A 56 24.46 7.36 16.44
C LEU A 56 24.94 6.07 17.13
N GLU A 57 25.73 6.16 18.20
CA GLU A 57 26.16 5.01 19.01
C GLU A 57 24.97 4.35 19.72
N ARG A 58 24.05 5.13 20.29
CA ARG A 58 22.80 4.60 20.90
C ARG A 58 21.91 3.89 19.88
N ARG A 59 21.87 4.36 18.64
CA ARG A 59 21.22 3.67 17.51
C ARG A 59 22.06 2.51 16.95
N GLY A 60 23.26 2.32 17.47
CA GLY A 60 24.19 1.30 17.01
C GLY A 60 24.74 1.54 15.60
N LEU A 61 24.70 2.77 15.10
CA LEU A 61 25.21 3.11 13.77
C LEU A 61 26.71 3.44 13.80
N VAL A 62 27.24 3.79 14.97
CA VAL A 62 28.66 4.10 15.16
C VAL A 62 29.21 3.32 16.35
N SER A 63 30.48 2.93 16.26
CA SER A 63 31.27 2.41 17.38
C SER A 63 32.35 3.41 17.79
N VAL A 64 32.52 3.58 19.09
CA VAL A 64 33.53 4.47 19.68
C VAL A 64 34.70 3.65 20.22
N GLN A 65 35.91 3.98 19.82
CA GLN A 65 37.13 3.42 20.40
C GLN A 65 37.69 4.40 21.44
N GLN A 66 37.96 3.90 22.66
CA GLN A 66 38.56 4.68 23.74
C GLN A 66 40.09 4.83 23.55
N THR A 67 40.48 5.41 22.42
CA THR A 67 41.85 5.83 22.11
C THR A 67 42.08 7.28 22.52
N GLU A 68 43.33 7.74 22.45
CA GLU A 68 43.70 9.12 22.74
C GLU A 68 44.43 9.73 21.53
N PRO A 69 43.74 10.53 20.69
CA PRO A 69 42.33 10.96 20.78
C PRO A 69 41.32 9.86 20.39
N ARG A 70 40.07 9.98 20.90
CA ARG A 70 38.97 9.04 20.59
C ARG A 70 38.73 8.94 19.08
N GLU A 71 38.67 7.72 18.58
CA GLU A 71 38.31 7.39 17.21
C GLU A 71 36.88 6.84 17.12
N TYR A 72 36.19 7.19 16.04
CA TYR A 72 34.83 6.74 15.75
C TYR A 72 34.83 5.98 14.44
N LYS A 73 33.98 4.97 14.34
CA LYS A 73 33.83 4.15 13.14
C LYS A 73 32.37 3.87 12.87
N ALA A 74 31.92 4.10 11.63
CA ALA A 74 30.60 3.66 11.19
C ALA A 74 30.54 2.13 11.12
N VAL A 75 29.39 1.56 11.46
CA VAL A 75 29.10 0.16 11.16
C VAL A 75 28.98 -0.03 9.63
N PRO A 76 29.14 -1.26 9.11
CA PRO A 76 28.93 -1.54 7.69
C PRO A 76 27.54 -1.07 7.22
N ILE A 77 27.43 -0.58 5.99
CA ILE A 77 26.20 0.01 5.42
C ILE A 77 25.02 -0.96 5.58
N GLU A 78 25.19 -2.23 5.23
CA GLU A 78 24.16 -3.27 5.37
C GLU A 78 23.67 -3.41 6.82
N THR A 79 24.58 -3.30 7.79
CA THR A 79 24.24 -3.35 9.22
C THR A 79 23.48 -2.10 9.66
N ALA A 80 23.88 -0.92 9.16
CA ALA A 80 23.18 0.32 9.45
C ALA A 80 21.75 0.30 8.90
N CYS A 81 21.57 -0.05 7.62
CA CYS A 81 20.27 -0.16 6.98
C CYS A 81 19.36 -1.18 7.70
N ARG A 82 19.91 -2.33 8.10
CA ARG A 82 19.17 -3.33 8.88
C ARG A 82 18.70 -2.78 10.24
N ARG A 83 19.59 -2.11 10.99
CA ARG A 83 19.24 -1.53 12.30
C ARG A 83 18.19 -0.43 12.19
N ILE A 84 18.28 0.40 11.16
CA ILE A 84 17.30 1.44 10.86
C ILE A 84 15.93 0.82 10.56
N ARG A 85 15.89 -0.23 9.72
CA ARG A 85 14.66 -0.96 9.42
C ARG A 85 14.04 -1.57 10.68
N GLU A 86 14.83 -2.28 11.49
CA GLU A 86 14.36 -2.88 12.76
C GLU A 86 13.77 -1.83 13.72
N ASP A 87 14.37 -0.64 13.81
CA ASP A 87 13.87 0.49 14.61
C ASP A 87 12.54 1.03 14.05
N PHE A 88 12.39 1.15 12.73
CA PHE A 88 11.13 1.53 12.10
C PHE A 88 10.04 0.48 12.32
N ASP A 89 10.31 -0.79 12.05
CA ASP A 89 9.36 -1.89 12.23
C ASP A 89 8.88 -1.93 13.68
N SER A 90 9.79 -1.76 14.66
CA SER A 90 9.41 -1.69 16.07
C SER A 90 8.50 -0.52 16.40
N ARG A 91 8.70 0.65 15.77
CA ARG A 91 7.85 1.84 15.98
C ARG A 91 6.49 1.70 15.31
N ILE A 92 6.44 1.11 14.12
CA ILE A 92 5.20 0.79 13.40
C ILE A 92 4.36 -0.19 14.23
N ASN A 93 4.96 -1.30 14.66
CA ASN A 93 4.29 -2.27 15.53
C ASN A 93 3.78 -1.62 16.83
N ALA A 94 4.55 -0.72 17.45
CA ALA A 94 4.11 -0.01 18.65
C ALA A 94 2.93 0.93 18.36
N ALA A 95 2.94 1.62 17.21
CA ALA A 95 1.83 2.47 16.77
C ALA A 95 0.58 1.64 16.47
N GLU A 96 0.69 0.54 15.75
CA GLU A 96 -0.41 -0.39 15.47
C GLU A 96 -1.04 -0.92 16.77
N ASN A 97 -0.22 -1.36 17.73
CA ASN A 97 -0.72 -1.82 19.02
C ASN A 97 -1.41 -0.71 19.82
N ALA A 98 -0.85 0.51 19.80
CA ALA A 98 -1.44 1.64 20.51
C ALA A 98 -2.76 2.08 19.87
N LEU A 99 -2.83 2.11 18.54
CA LEU A 99 -4.02 2.47 17.78
C LEU A 99 -5.09 1.39 17.86
N GLY A 100 -4.72 0.10 17.80
CA GLY A 100 -5.64 -1.02 17.95
C GLY A 100 -6.25 -1.15 19.36
N GLN A 101 -5.62 -0.55 20.37
CA GLN A 101 -6.15 -0.45 21.74
C GLN A 101 -7.06 0.76 21.96
N LEU A 102 -7.11 1.70 21.01
CA LEU A 102 -8.12 2.74 21.05
C LEU A 102 -9.45 2.06 20.81
N GLU A 103 -10.31 2.02 21.85
CA GLU A 103 -11.69 1.57 21.71
C GLU A 103 -12.31 2.34 20.54
N LYS A 104 -12.57 1.63 19.44
CA LYS A 104 -13.57 2.10 18.49
C LYS A 104 -14.84 2.27 19.32
N PRO A 105 -15.47 3.44 19.36
CA PRO A 105 -16.76 3.54 20.02
C PRO A 105 -17.64 2.41 19.50
N ASP A 106 -18.36 1.73 20.40
CA ASP A 106 -19.53 0.89 20.06
C ASP A 106 -20.63 1.81 19.48
N SER A 107 -20.31 2.50 18.40
CA SER A 107 -21.23 3.20 17.55
C SER A 107 -21.30 2.35 16.31
N ALA A 108 -22.52 1.98 15.95
CA ALA A 108 -22.90 1.43 14.65
C ALA A 108 -22.60 2.42 13.50
N ASP A 109 -21.38 2.97 13.43
CA ASP A 109 -20.92 4.06 12.57
C ASP A 109 -19.63 3.70 11.79
N ASP A 110 -19.09 2.47 11.91
CA ASP A 110 -18.29 1.86 10.82
C ASP A 110 -19.21 1.52 9.61
N GLU A 111 -20.52 1.77 9.75
CA GLU A 111 -21.60 1.46 8.84
C GLU A 111 -21.96 2.70 7.98
N GLY A 112 -21.20 2.93 6.91
CA GLY A 112 -21.35 4.10 6.03
C GLY A 112 -20.82 3.90 4.60
N MET A 113 -21.12 4.86 3.74
CA MET A 113 -20.61 4.94 2.37
C MET A 113 -19.41 5.90 2.35
N TRP A 114 -18.24 5.41 1.94
CA TRP A 114 -16.98 6.14 2.04
C TRP A 114 -16.37 6.35 0.66
N ALA A 115 -16.07 7.60 0.32
CA ALA A 115 -15.43 7.95 -0.94
C ALA A 115 -13.90 7.81 -0.85
N ILE A 116 -13.29 7.29 -1.91
CA ILE A 116 -11.86 7.19 -2.17
C ILE A 116 -11.58 8.03 -3.41
N THR A 117 -10.62 8.95 -3.32
CA THR A 117 -10.29 9.91 -4.38
C THR A 117 -8.92 9.68 -5.02
N GLN A 118 -8.14 8.72 -4.54
CA GLN A 118 -6.85 8.34 -5.13
C GLN A 118 -6.91 6.89 -5.64
N PRO A 119 -6.46 6.59 -6.87
CA PRO A 119 -6.49 5.25 -7.45
C PRO A 119 -5.75 4.21 -6.62
N GLU A 120 -4.58 4.55 -6.04
CA GLU A 120 -3.79 3.60 -5.25
C GLU A 120 -4.58 3.09 -4.03
N HIS A 121 -5.34 3.98 -3.39
CA HIS A 121 -6.20 3.63 -2.26
C HIS A 121 -7.43 2.79 -2.68
N VAL A 122 -7.83 2.83 -3.96
CA VAL A 122 -8.91 1.96 -4.49
C VAL A 122 -8.40 0.53 -4.57
N THR A 123 -7.22 0.33 -5.16
CA THR A 123 -6.55 -0.98 -5.23
C THR A 123 -6.34 -1.57 -3.84
N GLU A 124 -5.75 -0.82 -2.90
CA GLU A 124 -5.55 -1.27 -1.52
C GLU A 124 -6.85 -1.71 -0.85
N ARG A 125 -7.94 -0.96 -1.08
CA ARG A 125 -9.26 -1.28 -0.53
C ARG A 125 -9.82 -2.58 -1.11
N ILE A 126 -9.71 -2.77 -2.42
CA ILE A 126 -10.16 -3.99 -3.09
C ILE A 126 -9.36 -5.18 -2.57
N VAL A 127 -8.03 -5.07 -2.51
CA VAL A 127 -7.14 -6.12 -1.99
C VAL A 127 -7.53 -6.48 -0.56
N THR A 128 -7.74 -5.49 0.31
CA THR A 128 -8.18 -5.72 1.71
C THR A 128 -9.44 -6.58 1.77
N PHE A 129 -10.49 -6.24 1.02
CA PHE A 129 -11.72 -7.04 1.02
C PHE A 129 -11.58 -8.42 0.39
N LEU A 130 -10.72 -8.55 -0.62
CA LEU A 130 -10.40 -9.86 -1.21
C LEU A 130 -9.63 -10.75 -0.24
N GLU A 131 -8.74 -10.19 0.57
CA GLU A 131 -7.99 -10.92 1.61
C GLU A 131 -8.89 -11.37 2.76
N GLU A 132 -9.88 -10.56 3.13
CA GLU A 132 -10.87 -10.86 4.17
C GLU A 132 -12.02 -11.77 3.71
N ALA A 133 -12.15 -12.04 2.41
CA ALA A 133 -13.25 -12.83 1.86
C ALA A 133 -13.27 -14.28 2.39
N GLU A 134 -14.45 -14.71 2.85
CA GLU A 134 -14.69 -16.03 3.45
C GLU A 134 -15.61 -16.94 2.62
N GLU A 135 -16.62 -16.39 1.93
CA GLU A 135 -17.68 -17.16 1.27
C GLU A 135 -17.69 -16.96 -0.24
N SER A 136 -17.78 -15.72 -0.71
CA SER A 136 -17.99 -15.42 -2.12
C SER A 136 -17.43 -14.06 -2.55
N ILE A 137 -16.96 -14.01 -3.80
CA ILE A 137 -16.49 -12.79 -4.47
C ILE A 137 -17.21 -12.69 -5.81
N HIS A 138 -17.85 -11.55 -6.06
CA HIS A 138 -18.39 -11.19 -7.37
C HIS A 138 -17.74 -9.89 -7.82
N TYR A 139 -16.93 -9.99 -8.86
CA TYR A 139 -16.12 -8.88 -9.37
C TYR A 139 -16.46 -8.58 -10.83
N LEU A 140 -16.86 -7.34 -11.11
CA LEU A 140 -17.23 -6.87 -12.43
C LEU A 140 -16.20 -5.84 -12.87
N VAL A 141 -15.66 -6.03 -14.07
CA VAL A 141 -14.61 -5.19 -14.64
C VAL A 141 -15.10 -4.67 -15.99
N ALA A 142 -15.52 -3.42 -15.99
CA ALA A 142 -15.91 -2.71 -17.21
C ALA A 142 -14.67 -2.18 -17.95
N ALA A 143 -13.67 -1.68 -17.22
CA ALA A 143 -12.40 -1.18 -17.75
C ALA A 143 -11.24 -2.03 -17.23
N THR A 144 -10.56 -2.76 -18.11
CA THR A 144 -9.47 -3.67 -17.71
C THR A 144 -8.15 -2.94 -17.40
N GLU A 145 -8.07 -1.66 -17.77
CA GLU A 145 -6.94 -0.77 -17.59
C GLU A 145 -6.75 -0.36 -16.12
N VAL A 146 -7.82 -0.30 -15.34
CA VAL A 146 -7.78 0.04 -13.90
C VAL A 146 -7.41 -1.15 -13.01
N VAL A 147 -7.36 -2.36 -13.58
CA VAL A 147 -7.08 -3.57 -12.80
C VAL A 147 -5.59 -3.72 -12.56
N ASP A 148 -5.19 -3.40 -11.32
CA ASP A 148 -3.84 -3.59 -10.83
C ASP A 148 -3.47 -5.10 -10.69
N PRO A 149 -2.22 -5.49 -10.99
CA PRO A 149 -1.72 -6.85 -10.75
C PRO A 149 -1.90 -7.38 -9.31
N GLU A 150 -1.91 -6.51 -8.30
CA GLU A 150 -2.16 -6.88 -6.90
C GLU A 150 -3.56 -7.46 -6.71
N ILE A 151 -4.57 -6.91 -7.38
CA ILE A 151 -5.96 -7.42 -7.35
C ILE A 151 -6.01 -8.84 -7.91
N GLN A 152 -5.29 -9.12 -9.00
CA GLN A 152 -5.24 -10.46 -9.60
C GLN A 152 -4.59 -11.48 -8.66
N THR A 153 -3.55 -11.06 -7.95
CA THR A 153 -2.85 -11.88 -6.96
C THR A 153 -3.74 -12.19 -5.76
N ALA A 154 -4.49 -11.19 -5.27
CA ALA A 154 -5.44 -11.35 -4.18
C ALA A 154 -6.61 -12.27 -4.55
N LEU A 155 -7.15 -12.13 -5.77
CA LEU A 155 -8.18 -13.03 -6.32
C LEU A 155 -7.68 -14.48 -6.39
N GLY A 156 -6.46 -14.71 -6.88
CA GLY A 156 -5.83 -16.03 -6.88
C GLY A 156 -5.74 -16.64 -5.49
N SER A 157 -5.30 -15.83 -4.52
CA SER A 157 -5.22 -16.24 -3.11
C SER A 157 -6.59 -16.59 -2.52
N ALA A 158 -7.64 -15.85 -2.86
CA ALA A 158 -9.00 -16.15 -2.41
C ALA A 158 -9.53 -17.47 -3.01
N VAL A 159 -9.28 -17.72 -4.29
CA VAL A 159 -9.64 -19.00 -4.93
C VAL A 159 -8.88 -20.16 -4.30
N ASP A 160 -7.60 -19.99 -3.97
CA ASP A 160 -6.80 -21.01 -3.28
C ASP A 160 -7.33 -21.30 -1.86
N ARG A 161 -7.97 -20.32 -1.21
CA ARG A 161 -8.69 -20.51 0.08
C ARG A 161 -10.05 -21.20 -0.10
N GLY A 162 -10.51 -21.42 -1.34
CA GLY A 162 -11.79 -22.05 -1.65
C GLY A 162 -12.98 -21.08 -1.67
N VAL A 163 -12.72 -19.77 -1.71
CA VAL A 163 -13.78 -18.75 -1.85
C VAL A 163 -14.39 -18.83 -3.25
N ASN A 164 -15.72 -18.78 -3.34
CA ASN A 164 -16.42 -18.84 -4.62
C ASN A 164 -16.26 -17.53 -5.38
N THR A 165 -15.35 -17.52 -6.37
CA THR A 165 -14.98 -16.31 -7.11
C THR A 165 -15.60 -16.30 -8.50
N TYR A 166 -16.43 -15.29 -8.76
CA TYR A 166 -17.08 -15.02 -10.03
C TYR A 166 -16.63 -13.67 -10.59
N ILE A 167 -16.14 -13.67 -11.83
CA ILE A 167 -15.55 -12.50 -12.49
C ILE A 167 -16.29 -12.23 -13.79
N GLU A 168 -16.86 -11.03 -13.95
CA GLU A 168 -17.42 -10.55 -15.21
C GLU A 168 -16.49 -9.52 -15.83
N VAL A 169 -16.23 -9.64 -17.13
CA VAL A 169 -15.42 -8.69 -17.89
C VAL A 169 -16.15 -8.22 -19.13
N SER A 170 -15.86 -6.99 -19.57
CA SER A 170 -16.47 -6.39 -20.75
C SER A 170 -16.02 -7.00 -22.09
N SER A 171 -14.79 -7.53 -22.16
CA SER A 171 -14.15 -7.97 -23.41
C SER A 171 -13.48 -9.34 -23.34
N GLU A 172 -13.30 -9.98 -24.51
CA GLU A 172 -12.54 -11.23 -24.67
C GLU A 172 -11.09 -11.07 -24.16
N ALA A 173 -10.44 -9.94 -24.46
CA ALA A 173 -9.08 -9.65 -24.00
C ALA A 173 -9.00 -9.61 -22.46
N GLY A 174 -10.01 -9.03 -21.80
CA GLY A 174 -10.13 -9.08 -20.35
C GLY A 174 -10.27 -10.51 -19.82
N ALA A 175 -11.08 -11.33 -20.49
CA ALA A 175 -11.32 -12.71 -20.06
C ALA A 175 -10.04 -13.55 -20.16
N GLU A 176 -9.27 -13.38 -21.23
CA GLU A 176 -7.95 -14.02 -21.38
C GLU A 176 -6.98 -13.60 -20.26
N LYS A 177 -6.94 -12.30 -19.92
CA LYS A 177 -6.09 -11.78 -18.84
C LYS A 177 -6.42 -12.41 -17.49
N PHE A 178 -7.70 -12.49 -17.12
CA PHE A 178 -8.13 -13.10 -15.86
C PHE A 178 -8.02 -14.62 -15.85
N THR A 179 -8.31 -15.30 -16.97
CA THR A 179 -8.15 -16.76 -17.07
C THR A 179 -6.68 -17.17 -16.94
N ALA A 180 -5.76 -16.35 -17.46
CA ALA A 180 -4.33 -16.60 -17.31
C ALA A 180 -3.83 -16.36 -15.87
N ALA A 181 -4.35 -15.31 -15.20
CA ALA A 181 -3.92 -14.95 -13.85
C ALA A 181 -4.59 -15.79 -12.74
N VAL A 182 -5.87 -16.13 -12.92
CA VAL A 182 -6.72 -16.81 -11.94
C VAL A 182 -7.51 -17.93 -12.64
N PRO A 183 -6.85 -19.03 -13.06
CA PRO A 183 -7.46 -20.05 -13.93
C PRO A 183 -8.62 -20.83 -13.29
N ASN A 184 -8.71 -20.83 -11.97
CA ASN A 184 -9.75 -21.54 -11.22
C ASN A 184 -10.96 -20.64 -10.84
N ALA A 185 -10.96 -19.37 -11.24
CA ALA A 185 -12.12 -18.49 -11.05
C ALA A 185 -13.17 -18.69 -12.15
N ASN A 186 -14.43 -18.47 -11.81
CA ASN A 186 -15.52 -18.48 -12.78
C ASN A 186 -15.53 -17.14 -13.56
N THR A 187 -14.80 -17.08 -14.67
CA THR A 187 -14.74 -15.87 -15.52
C THR A 187 -15.75 -15.94 -16.66
N THR A 188 -16.55 -14.90 -16.85
CA THR A 188 -17.48 -14.76 -17.99
C THR A 188 -17.32 -13.42 -18.69
N ILE A 189 -17.67 -13.38 -19.97
CA ILE A 189 -17.76 -12.15 -20.75
C ILE A 189 -19.20 -11.63 -20.64
N ALA A 190 -19.34 -10.39 -20.18
CA ALA A 190 -20.58 -9.67 -20.06
C ALA A 190 -20.49 -8.40 -20.92
N ALA A 191 -20.83 -8.54 -22.21
CA ALA A 191 -20.71 -7.46 -23.19
C ALA A 191 -21.60 -6.24 -22.86
N ASP A 192 -22.60 -6.39 -21.98
CA ASP A 192 -23.41 -5.29 -21.47
C ASP A 192 -22.68 -4.40 -20.45
N LEU A 193 -21.48 -4.80 -20.00
CA LEU A 193 -20.56 -3.97 -19.20
C LEU A 193 -19.78 -2.94 -20.03
N GLU A 194 -19.72 -3.11 -21.36
CA GLU A 194 -19.27 -2.05 -22.28
C GLU A 194 -20.35 -0.96 -22.36
N THR A 195 -20.58 -0.25 -21.26
CA THR A 195 -21.58 0.81 -21.21
C THR A 195 -21.19 1.94 -22.16
N THR A 196 -22.13 2.36 -23.01
CA THR A 196 -21.96 3.42 -24.01
C THR A 196 -22.39 4.82 -23.54
N ASN A 197 -22.64 4.99 -22.23
CA ASN A 197 -23.18 6.22 -21.65
C ASN A 197 -22.29 6.76 -20.53
N ASP A 198 -21.73 7.95 -20.73
CA ASP A 198 -21.08 8.72 -19.67
C ASP A 198 -22.14 9.24 -18.69
N VAL A 199 -21.96 8.98 -17.39
CA VAL A 199 -22.75 9.64 -16.35
C VAL A 199 -21.91 10.76 -15.76
N CYS A 200 -22.29 12.01 -15.99
CA CYS A 200 -21.50 13.17 -15.51
C CYS A 200 -20.02 13.15 -15.95
N SER A 201 -19.73 12.60 -17.14
CA SER A 201 -18.37 12.40 -17.67
C SER A 201 -17.54 11.35 -16.91
N GLU A 202 -18.19 10.43 -16.20
CA GLU A 202 -17.58 9.25 -15.58
C GLU A 202 -18.06 7.97 -16.26
N LEU A 203 -17.13 7.06 -16.47
CA LEU A 203 -17.34 5.72 -17.01
C LEU A 203 -17.27 4.69 -15.88
N PRO A 204 -18.09 3.63 -15.90
CA PRO A 204 -17.93 2.50 -14.98
C PRO A 204 -16.55 1.88 -15.15
N ALA A 205 -15.84 1.63 -14.04
CA ALA A 205 -14.52 1.02 -14.06
C ALA A 205 -14.58 -0.41 -13.50
N GLN A 206 -14.86 -0.53 -12.21
CA GLN A 206 -14.91 -1.82 -11.52
C GLN A 206 -15.93 -1.80 -10.38
N LEU A 207 -16.56 -2.95 -10.14
CA LEU A 207 -17.52 -3.18 -9.05
C LEU A 207 -17.19 -4.51 -8.37
N LEU A 208 -16.99 -4.48 -7.06
CA LEU A 208 -16.69 -5.64 -6.24
C LEU A 208 -17.81 -5.83 -5.21
N LEU A 209 -18.27 -7.06 -5.03
CA LEU A 209 -19.09 -7.53 -3.94
C LEU A 209 -18.40 -8.71 -3.26
N VAL A 210 -18.17 -8.62 -1.95
CA VAL A 210 -17.57 -9.70 -1.13
C VAL A 210 -18.53 -10.10 -0.02
N ASP A 211 -18.76 -11.41 0.13
CA ASP A 211 -19.57 -12.05 1.18
C ASP A 211 -20.95 -11.41 1.37
N LYS A 212 -21.51 -10.87 0.28
CA LYS A 212 -22.75 -10.08 0.26
C LYS A 212 -22.76 -8.93 1.27
N ARG A 213 -21.60 -8.46 1.75
CA ARG A 213 -21.46 -7.48 2.83
C ARG A 213 -20.63 -6.28 2.44
N ALA A 214 -19.52 -6.49 1.75
CA ALA A 214 -18.63 -5.43 1.30
C ALA A 214 -18.90 -5.11 -0.17
N ILE A 215 -19.05 -3.83 -0.50
CA ILE A 215 -19.17 -3.36 -1.88
C ILE A 215 -18.11 -2.31 -2.13
N VAL A 216 -17.43 -2.38 -3.27
CA VAL A 216 -16.60 -1.29 -3.83
C VAL A 216 -17.11 -1.00 -5.22
N SER A 217 -17.49 0.25 -5.49
CA SER A 217 -17.88 0.72 -6.82
C SER A 217 -16.94 1.83 -7.24
N ALA A 218 -16.21 1.64 -8.33
CA ALA A 218 -15.30 2.63 -8.88
C ALA A 218 -15.75 3.09 -10.26
N GLY A 219 -15.66 4.40 -10.45
CA GLY A 219 -15.81 5.07 -11.74
C GLY A 219 -14.49 5.72 -12.13
N MET A 220 -14.26 5.83 -13.43
CA MET A 220 -13.10 6.51 -13.98
C MET A 220 -13.51 7.74 -14.77
N LYS A 221 -12.65 8.75 -14.76
CA LYS A 221 -12.74 9.92 -15.62
C LYS A 221 -11.48 10.02 -16.46
N GLU A 222 -11.66 10.17 -17.77
CA GLU A 222 -10.54 10.52 -18.66
C GLU A 222 -9.95 11.87 -18.21
N SER A 223 -8.65 11.86 -17.92
CA SER A 223 -7.91 13.09 -17.64
C SER A 223 -7.54 13.79 -18.94
N ASP A 224 -7.38 15.12 -18.90
CA ASP A 224 -6.80 15.89 -20.00
C ASP A 224 -5.30 15.57 -20.22
N LEU A 225 -4.69 14.79 -19.33
CA LEU A 225 -3.31 14.32 -19.43
C LEU A 225 -3.26 12.89 -20.00
N PRO A 226 -2.41 12.62 -21.00
CA PRO A 226 -2.23 11.27 -21.53
C PRO A 226 -1.74 10.32 -20.42
N ASP A 227 -2.30 9.11 -20.41
CA ASP A 227 -2.00 8.02 -19.46
C ASP A 227 -2.35 8.29 -17.98
N VAL A 228 -3.16 9.33 -17.70
CA VAL A 228 -3.67 9.60 -16.34
C VAL A 228 -5.15 9.24 -16.28
N VAL A 229 -5.48 8.18 -15.56
CA VAL A 229 -6.86 7.80 -15.26
C VAL A 229 -7.18 8.29 -13.86
N ASN A 230 -8.17 9.16 -13.72
CA ASN A 230 -8.68 9.54 -12.40
C ASN A 230 -9.76 8.54 -12.00
N GLU A 231 -9.43 7.65 -11.07
CA GLU A 231 -10.38 6.71 -10.49
C GLU A 231 -10.91 7.26 -9.16
N MET A 232 -12.23 7.28 -9.03
CA MET A 232 -12.91 7.54 -7.77
C MET A 232 -13.74 6.32 -7.42
N ALA A 233 -13.58 5.86 -6.18
CA ALA A 233 -14.34 4.72 -5.69
C ALA A 233 -15.16 5.09 -4.48
N VAL A 234 -16.21 4.31 -4.27
CA VAL A 234 -16.99 4.36 -3.06
C VAL A 234 -17.14 2.95 -2.53
N TRP A 235 -16.96 2.78 -1.22
CA TRP A 235 -17.14 1.49 -0.58
C TRP A 235 -18.11 1.55 0.60
N THR A 236 -18.67 0.39 0.92
CA THR A 236 -19.56 0.19 2.07
C THR A 236 -19.37 -1.23 2.61
N TYR A 237 -19.60 -1.40 3.92
CA TYR A 237 -19.50 -2.67 4.62
C TYR A 237 -20.66 -2.84 5.60
N GLY A 238 -21.29 -4.01 5.62
CA GLY A 238 -22.12 -4.47 6.75
C GLY A 238 -23.50 -3.83 6.97
N ARG A 239 -23.98 -2.90 6.12
CA ARG A 239 -25.35 -2.33 6.24
C ARG A 239 -26.27 -2.60 5.05
N ASP A 240 -27.57 -2.52 5.34
CA ASP A 240 -28.70 -2.54 4.39
C ASP A 240 -29.16 -1.12 4.05
N HIS A 241 -28.25 -0.25 3.60
CA HIS A 241 -28.68 1.01 2.99
C HIS A 241 -29.16 0.74 1.56
N GLY A 242 -30.08 1.56 1.05
CA GLY A 242 -30.76 1.29 -0.23
C GLY A 242 -29.80 0.95 -1.37
N PHE A 243 -28.64 1.62 -1.46
CA PHE A 243 -27.61 1.27 -2.44
C PHE A 243 -27.06 -0.15 -2.26
N ALA A 244 -26.67 -0.56 -1.04
CA ALA A 244 -26.17 -1.91 -0.81
C ALA A 244 -27.23 -2.98 -1.11
N VAL A 245 -28.48 -2.73 -0.73
CA VAL A 245 -29.61 -3.64 -1.00
C VAL A 245 -29.84 -3.78 -2.51
N TRP A 246 -29.91 -2.65 -3.24
CA TRP A 246 -30.13 -2.66 -4.68
C TRP A 246 -28.96 -3.26 -5.45
N ILE A 247 -27.71 -2.97 -5.08
CA ILE A 247 -26.54 -3.54 -5.76
C ILE A 247 -26.49 -5.05 -5.54
N ARG A 248 -26.71 -5.55 -4.32
CA ARG A 248 -26.78 -7.00 -4.07
C ARG A 248 -27.86 -7.66 -4.91
N GLU A 249 -29.06 -7.10 -4.94
CA GLU A 249 -30.17 -7.63 -5.74
C GLU A 249 -29.84 -7.63 -7.25
N LEU A 250 -29.24 -6.55 -7.76
CA LEU A 250 -28.85 -6.46 -9.17
C LEU A 250 -27.74 -7.45 -9.52
N LEU A 251 -26.75 -7.63 -8.64
CA LEU A 251 -25.62 -8.54 -8.85
C LEU A 251 -26.01 -10.01 -8.70
N ASP A 252 -26.80 -10.36 -7.68
CA ASP A 252 -27.37 -11.70 -7.54
C ASP A 252 -28.17 -12.07 -8.81
N ASN A 253 -28.92 -11.11 -9.39
CA ASN A 253 -29.65 -11.30 -10.64
C ASN A 253 -28.76 -11.52 -11.90
N ARG A 254 -27.46 -11.26 -11.82
CA ARG A 254 -26.49 -11.53 -12.90
C ARG A 254 -25.78 -12.89 -12.76
N LEU A 255 -25.80 -13.49 -11.57
CA LEU A 255 -25.23 -14.82 -11.34
C LEU A 255 -26.07 -15.91 -12.03
N PRO A 256 -25.46 -16.94 -12.63
CA PRO A 256 -26.15 -18.13 -13.13
C PRO A 256 -26.88 -18.84 -11.98
N ASP A 257 -28.03 -19.48 -12.26
CA ASP A 257 -28.83 -20.18 -11.23
C ASP A 257 -28.03 -21.19 -10.40
N GLN A 258 -27.01 -21.83 -10.98
CA GLN A 258 -26.13 -22.80 -10.31
C GLN A 258 -25.20 -22.18 -9.26
N VAL A 259 -24.93 -20.87 -9.36
CA VAL A 259 -24.05 -20.11 -8.44
C VAL A 259 -24.86 -19.43 -7.34
N ARG A 260 -26.15 -19.15 -7.56
CA ARG A 260 -27.05 -18.51 -6.59
C ARG A 260 -27.42 -19.38 -5.38
N GLU A 261 -27.39 -20.70 -5.54
CA GLU A 261 -27.85 -21.68 -4.54
C GLU A 261 -26.71 -22.28 -3.69
N SER A 262 -25.46 -21.84 -3.89
CA SER A 262 -24.28 -22.26 -3.12
C SER A 262 -23.92 -21.23 -2.06
#